data_AF-A0A969LM32-F1
#
_entry.id   AF-A0A969LM32-F1
#
_cell.length_a   1.000
_cell.length_b   1.000
_cell.length_c   1.000
_cell.angle_alpha   90.00
_cell.angle_beta   90.00
_cell.angle_gamma   90.00
#
_symmetry.space_group_name_H-M   'P 1'
#
loop_
_entity.id
_entity.type
_entity.pdbx_description
1 polymer ?
#
loop_
_entity_poly.entity_id
_entity_poly.type
_entity_poly.pdbx_seq_one_letter_code
_entity_poly.pdbx_strand_id
1 'polypeptide(L)'
;MKLFESIFLITATAGLSQLAKAQVSTDRNYVIKNEMKKPGVTTQAQIDALTQTDKMQQVGYFDGLGRPLQSITTWGSTTAKDIITPVEYDGYGREIKKFLPYVDAGTAYGSLRSSAYSDQLNFYNPNTAPANGIPGDINPFSQTFLEFSPFNRPLEVGAPGQSWQPGSGHVTKQFFFAQYSRGKHTQMDHWLYCRGNTFHC
;
A
#
# COMPACT_ATOMS: atom_id res chain seq x y z
N MET A 1 -15.67 -35.31 72.28
CA MET A 1 -14.93 -34.10 71.89
C MET A 1 -14.53 -34.29 70.43
N LYS A 2 -15.38 -33.87 69.47
CA LYS A 2 -15.08 -32.84 68.43
C LYS A 2 -13.59 -32.85 68.03
N LEU A 3 -13.19 -33.07 66.78
CA LEU A 3 -13.46 -32.18 65.64
C LEU A 3 -13.25 -32.92 64.29
N PHE A 4 -14.23 -32.79 63.39
CA PHE A 4 -14.03 -32.73 61.93
C PHE A 4 -13.09 -31.56 61.61
N GLU A 5 -12.30 -31.60 60.51
CA GLU A 5 -12.09 -30.52 59.50
C GLU A 5 -11.21 -31.09 58.36
N SER A 6 -11.82 -31.37 57.20
CA SER A 6 -11.76 -30.57 55.96
C SER A 6 -10.54 -30.83 55.07
N ILE A 7 -10.76 -31.70 54.08
CA ILE A 7 -9.93 -31.90 52.89
C ILE A 7 -10.05 -30.64 52.01
N PHE A 8 -8.96 -29.88 51.85
CA PHE A 8 -8.84 -28.89 50.77
C PHE A 8 -8.00 -29.49 49.64
N LEU A 9 -8.67 -29.98 48.60
CA LEU A 9 -8.06 -30.25 47.30
C LEU A 9 -7.76 -28.90 46.63
N ILE A 10 -6.50 -28.49 46.64
CA ILE A 10 -6.03 -27.38 45.79
C ILE A 10 -5.83 -27.96 44.40
N THR A 11 -6.85 -27.90 43.55
CA THR A 11 -6.66 -28.06 42.10
C THR A 11 -5.94 -26.82 41.59
N ALA A 12 -4.63 -26.91 41.39
CA ALA A 12 -3.91 -25.95 40.58
C ALA A 12 -4.34 -26.16 39.13
N THR A 13 -5.34 -25.41 38.68
CA THR A 13 -5.62 -25.27 37.25
C THR A 13 -4.40 -24.58 36.63
N ALA A 14 -3.55 -25.39 35.98
CA ALA A 14 -2.55 -24.88 35.07
C ALA A 14 -3.25 -23.94 34.09
N GLY A 15 -2.83 -22.68 34.09
CA GLY A 15 -3.43 -21.62 33.31
C GLY A 15 -3.58 -22.05 31.86
N LEU A 16 -4.72 -21.66 31.28
CA LEU A 16 -4.98 -21.77 29.85
C LEU A 16 -3.73 -21.33 29.09
N SER A 17 -3.09 -22.27 28.40
CA SER A 17 -2.22 -21.96 27.29
C SER A 17 -3.08 -21.22 26.26
N GLN A 18 -2.98 -19.88 26.29
CA GLN A 18 -3.52 -19.07 25.21
C GLN A 18 -2.81 -19.54 23.94
N LEU A 19 -3.56 -20.22 23.07
CA LEU A 19 -3.22 -20.38 21.66
C LEU A 19 -2.82 -19.00 21.14
N ALA A 20 -1.52 -18.80 20.90
CA ALA A 20 -1.03 -17.63 20.22
C ALA A 20 -1.75 -17.57 18.87
N LYS A 21 -2.66 -16.60 18.74
CA LYS A 21 -3.49 -16.42 17.56
C LYS A 21 -2.62 -16.06 16.35
N ALA A 22 -3.07 -16.45 15.17
CA ALA A 22 -2.49 -16.01 13.90
C ALA A 22 -2.71 -14.49 13.73
N GLN A 23 -1.78 -13.69 14.25
CA GLN A 23 -1.66 -12.30 13.83
C GLN A 23 -1.17 -12.28 12.39
N VAL A 24 -1.74 -11.41 11.57
CA VAL A 24 -1.42 -11.34 10.14
C VAL A 24 0.05 -10.95 9.91
N SER A 25 0.63 -10.19 10.83
CA SER A 25 2.06 -9.94 10.96
C SER A 25 2.42 -9.75 12.43
N THR A 26 3.66 -10.05 12.81
CA THR A 26 4.21 -9.83 14.16
C THR A 26 5.26 -8.72 14.20
N ASP A 27 5.68 -8.23 13.04
CA ASP A 27 6.82 -7.32 12.85
C ASP A 27 6.44 -6.01 12.14
N ARG A 28 5.18 -5.86 11.70
CA ARG A 28 4.70 -4.70 10.96
C ARG A 28 3.43 -4.10 11.56
N ASN A 29 3.33 -2.78 11.41
CA ASN A 29 2.11 -2.06 11.74
C ASN A 29 1.06 -2.32 10.65
N TYR A 30 -0.15 -2.70 11.05
CA TYR A 30 -1.25 -2.95 10.10
C TYR A 30 -2.62 -2.61 10.69
N VAL A 31 -3.58 -2.38 9.79
CA VAL A 31 -5.02 -2.23 10.10
C VAL A 31 -5.80 -3.24 9.27
N ILE A 32 -6.73 -3.96 9.90
CA ILE A 32 -7.62 -4.90 9.21
C ILE A 32 -9.04 -4.34 9.19
N LYS A 33 -9.64 -4.31 8.00
CA LYS A 33 -11.08 -4.07 7.81
C LYS A 33 -11.72 -5.36 7.32
N ASN A 34 -12.73 -5.85 8.04
CA ASN A 34 -13.51 -7.00 7.66
C ASN A 34 -14.94 -6.59 7.32
N GLU A 35 -15.44 -7.03 6.17
CA GLU A 35 -16.84 -6.95 5.77
C GLU A 35 -17.43 -8.35 5.82
N MET A 36 -18.35 -8.57 6.76
CA MET A 36 -18.95 -9.88 7.00
C MET A 36 -20.06 -10.14 5.99
N LYS A 37 -20.03 -11.32 5.35
CA LYS A 37 -21.07 -11.79 4.44
C LYS A 37 -22.04 -12.75 5.13
N LYS A 38 -21.73 -13.14 6.36
CA LYS A 38 -22.51 -14.06 7.19
C LYS A 38 -23.07 -13.35 8.43
N PRO A 39 -24.35 -13.54 8.77
CA PRO A 39 -24.93 -12.97 9.98
C PRO A 39 -24.43 -13.68 11.25
N GLY A 40 -24.58 -13.02 12.40
CA GLY A 40 -24.32 -13.64 13.72
C GLY A 40 -22.86 -13.71 14.15
N VAL A 41 -21.96 -13.01 13.46
CA VAL A 41 -20.54 -12.89 13.82
C VAL A 41 -20.40 -11.73 14.81
N THR A 42 -20.09 -12.03 16.08
CA THR A 42 -20.05 -11.03 17.16
C THR A 42 -18.74 -11.04 17.96
N THR A 43 -17.87 -12.02 17.72
CA THR A 43 -16.60 -12.17 18.45
C THR A 43 -15.41 -12.24 17.50
N GLN A 44 -14.24 -11.80 17.96
CA GLN A 44 -13.01 -11.88 17.17
C GLN A 44 -12.68 -13.33 16.76
N ALA A 45 -12.89 -14.30 17.66
CA ALA A 45 -12.62 -15.71 17.36
C ALA A 45 -13.49 -16.23 16.20
N GLN A 46 -14.75 -15.77 16.09
CA GLN A 46 -15.60 -16.11 14.96
C GLN A 46 -15.08 -15.49 13.67
N ILE A 47 -14.64 -14.23 13.69
CA ILE A 47 -14.04 -13.53 12.54
C ILE A 47 -12.79 -14.25 12.04
N ASP A 48 -11.94 -14.69 12.97
CA ASP A 48 -10.68 -15.38 12.68
C ASP A 48 -10.95 -16.75 12.01
N ALA A 49 -12.05 -17.41 12.36
CA ALA A 49 -12.45 -18.69 11.80
C ALA A 49 -13.18 -18.59 10.44
N LEU A 50 -13.55 -17.38 9.98
CA LEU A 50 -14.22 -17.20 8.70
C LEU A 50 -13.26 -17.43 7.53
N THR A 51 -13.79 -18.04 6.47
CA THR A 51 -13.10 -18.25 5.20
C THR A 51 -13.47 -17.16 4.18
N GLN A 52 -12.86 -17.22 2.99
CA GLN A 52 -13.10 -16.29 1.88
C GLN A 52 -14.58 -16.10 1.51
N THR A 53 -15.43 -17.13 1.68
CA THR A 53 -16.85 -17.04 1.32
C THR A 53 -17.64 -16.21 2.33
N ASP A 54 -17.20 -16.19 3.58
CA ASP A 54 -17.96 -15.68 4.71
C ASP A 54 -17.53 -14.25 5.10
N LYS A 55 -16.36 -13.81 4.64
CA LYS A 55 -15.87 -12.43 4.81
C LYS A 55 -15.10 -11.92 3.60
N MET A 56 -15.13 -10.62 3.41
CA MET A 56 -14.12 -9.89 2.64
C MET A 56 -13.22 -9.16 3.61
N GLN A 57 -11.90 -9.31 3.46
CA GLN A 57 -10.92 -8.71 4.37
C GLN A 57 -9.93 -7.86 3.59
N GLN A 58 -9.66 -6.67 4.12
CA GLN A 58 -8.62 -5.76 3.64
C GLN A 58 -7.60 -5.55 4.76
N VAL A 59 -6.32 -5.65 4.41
CA VAL A 59 -5.19 -5.42 5.31
C VAL A 59 -4.37 -4.27 4.75
N GLY A 60 -4.32 -3.15 5.49
CA GLY A 60 -3.44 -2.03 5.20
C GLY A 60 -2.19 -2.12 6.06
N TYR A 61 -1.02 -2.13 5.45
CA TYR A 61 0.27 -2.06 6.14
C TYR A 61 0.80 -0.64 6.18
N PHE A 62 1.48 -0.30 7.26
CA PHE A 62 2.03 1.03 7.50
C PHE A 62 3.47 0.92 8.00
N ASP A 63 4.24 1.98 7.78
CA ASP A 63 5.55 2.12 8.39
C ASP A 63 5.47 2.63 9.86
N GLY A 64 6.63 2.92 10.45
CA GLY A 64 6.70 3.45 11.82
C GLY A 64 6.14 4.86 11.99
N LEU A 65 5.90 5.59 10.90
CA LEU A 65 5.35 6.95 10.89
C LEU A 65 3.85 6.96 10.50
N GLY A 66 3.25 5.79 10.25
CA GLY A 66 1.86 5.67 9.83
C GLY A 66 1.63 5.92 8.35
N ARG A 67 2.67 5.95 7.52
CA ARG A 67 2.51 6.06 6.05
C ARG A 67 2.15 4.69 5.46
N PRO A 68 1.15 4.59 4.57
CA PRO A 68 0.76 3.33 3.93
C PRO A 68 1.90 2.71 3.12
N LEU A 69 2.23 1.45 3.35
CA LEU A 69 3.21 0.71 2.55
C LEU A 69 2.55 -0.15 1.48
N GLN A 70 1.43 -0.79 1.84
CA GLN A 70 0.76 -1.76 0.99
C GLN A 70 -0.69 -1.94 1.43
N SER A 71 -1.60 -2.04 0.47
CA SER A 71 -2.98 -2.47 0.69
C SER A 71 -3.18 -3.86 0.10
N ILE A 72 -3.78 -4.76 0.87
CA ILE A 72 -4.03 -6.15 0.48
C ILE A 72 -5.52 -6.43 0.64
N THR A 73 -6.21 -6.79 -0.44
CA THR A 73 -7.53 -7.43 -0.36
C THR A 73 -7.34 -8.93 -0.38
N THR A 74 -7.61 -9.59 0.75
CA THR A 74 -7.35 -11.02 0.86
C THR A 74 -8.35 -11.83 0.05
N TRP A 75 -7.87 -12.78 -0.74
CA TRP A 75 -8.70 -13.60 -1.62
C TRP A 75 -9.65 -12.80 -2.54
N GLY A 76 -9.24 -11.58 -2.92
CA GLY A 76 -10.05 -10.67 -3.73
C GLY A 76 -10.12 -11.05 -5.21
N SER A 77 -9.22 -11.90 -5.71
CA SER A 77 -9.23 -12.33 -7.11
C SER A 77 -10.28 -13.40 -7.41
N THR A 78 -10.58 -13.60 -8.69
CA THR A 78 -11.46 -14.68 -9.17
C THR A 78 -10.94 -16.08 -8.83
N THR A 79 -9.63 -16.22 -8.60
CA THR A 79 -8.95 -17.47 -8.25
C THR A 79 -8.60 -17.57 -6.76
N ALA A 80 -9.25 -16.78 -5.90
CA ALA A 80 -8.99 -16.77 -4.46
C ALA A 80 -7.52 -16.45 -4.12
N LYS A 81 -6.97 -15.44 -4.78
CA LYS A 81 -5.65 -14.88 -4.50
C LYS A 81 -5.78 -13.46 -3.98
N ASP A 82 -4.73 -13.00 -3.31
CA ASP A 82 -4.70 -11.64 -2.80
C ASP A 82 -4.55 -10.64 -3.94
N ILE A 83 -5.23 -9.51 -3.82
CA ILE A 83 -5.01 -8.34 -4.67
C ILE A 83 -4.19 -7.35 -3.87
N ILE A 84 -3.01 -7.01 -4.37
CA ILE A 84 -2.02 -6.20 -3.66
C ILE A 84 -1.79 -4.90 -4.41
N THR A 85 -1.78 -3.79 -3.68
CA THR A 85 -1.41 -2.46 -4.19
C THR A 85 -0.27 -1.90 -3.33
N PRO A 86 0.98 -1.86 -3.85
CA PRO A 86 2.10 -1.25 -3.13
C PRO A 86 2.11 0.29 -3.30
N VAL A 87 2.79 0.98 -2.38
CA VAL A 87 2.98 2.44 -2.40
C VAL A 87 4.46 2.75 -2.24
N GLU A 88 5.04 3.52 -3.17
CA GLU A 88 6.46 3.89 -3.13
C GLU A 88 6.65 5.37 -2.81
N TYR A 89 7.58 5.62 -1.89
CA TYR A 89 7.99 6.95 -1.46
C TYR A 89 9.41 7.25 -1.90
N ASP A 90 9.72 8.52 -2.09
CA ASP A 90 11.10 8.98 -2.24
C ASP A 90 11.83 9.05 -0.89
N GLY A 91 13.11 9.40 -0.92
CA GLY A 91 13.94 9.55 0.29
C GLY A 91 13.46 10.62 1.27
N TYR A 92 12.59 11.53 0.84
CA TYR A 92 11.97 12.55 1.69
C TYR A 92 10.60 12.12 2.24
N GLY A 93 10.14 10.92 1.88
CA GLY A 93 8.90 10.37 2.38
C GLY A 93 7.65 10.79 1.64
N ARG A 94 7.80 11.25 0.40
CA ARG A 94 6.72 11.74 -0.44
C ARG A 94 6.31 10.64 -1.41
N GLU A 95 5.01 10.43 -1.57
CA GLU A 95 4.51 9.40 -2.46
C GLU A 95 4.78 9.81 -3.91
N ILE A 96 5.65 9.05 -4.58
CA ILE A 96 6.10 9.38 -5.95
C ILE A 96 5.54 8.42 -6.98
N LYS A 97 5.12 7.20 -6.59
CA LYS A 97 4.48 6.25 -7.49
C LYS A 97 3.23 5.64 -6.88
N LYS A 98 2.19 5.56 -7.71
CA LYS A 98 0.95 4.81 -7.43
C LYS A 98 0.85 3.65 -8.39
N PHE A 99 0.99 2.45 -7.85
CA PHE A 99 0.99 1.22 -8.64
C PHE A 99 -0.43 0.78 -8.99
N LEU A 100 -0.58 0.19 -10.17
CA LEU A 100 -1.75 -0.61 -10.46
C LEU A 100 -1.78 -1.85 -9.54
N PRO A 101 -2.95 -2.25 -9.01
CA PRO A 101 -3.07 -3.46 -8.21
C PRO A 101 -2.71 -4.70 -9.01
N TYR A 102 -2.10 -5.70 -8.37
CA TYR A 102 -1.81 -6.99 -9.01
C TYR A 102 -2.35 -8.15 -8.20
N VAL A 103 -2.53 -9.31 -8.85
CA VAL A 103 -2.91 -10.55 -8.18
C VAL A 103 -1.65 -11.28 -7.74
N ASP A 104 -1.55 -11.57 -6.44
CA ASP A 104 -0.43 -12.33 -5.87
C ASP A 104 -0.45 -13.80 -6.32
N ALA A 105 0.72 -14.35 -6.61
CA ALA A 105 0.85 -15.78 -6.92
C ALA A 105 0.86 -16.64 -5.64
N GLY A 106 1.26 -16.05 -4.50
CA GLY A 106 1.45 -16.72 -3.23
C GLY A 106 0.16 -17.19 -2.53
N THR A 107 0.34 -17.75 -1.34
CA THR A 107 -0.73 -18.25 -0.44
C THR A 107 -0.58 -17.75 0.99
N ALA A 108 0.39 -16.89 1.28
CA ALA A 108 0.55 -16.23 2.57
C ALA A 108 -0.45 -15.07 2.68
N TYR A 109 -1.74 -15.42 2.75
CA TYR A 109 -2.86 -14.50 2.59
C TYR A 109 -2.85 -13.41 3.67
N GLY A 110 -2.95 -12.16 3.24
CA GLY A 110 -2.91 -10.97 4.09
C GLY A 110 -1.52 -10.58 4.59
N SER A 111 -0.48 -11.39 4.37
CA SER A 111 0.89 -11.04 4.76
C SER A 111 1.50 -10.01 3.81
N LEU A 112 2.29 -9.09 4.35
CA LEU A 112 3.06 -8.12 3.56
C LEU A 112 3.93 -8.84 2.51
N ARG A 113 3.97 -8.33 1.28
CA ARG A 113 4.93 -8.76 0.25
C ARG A 113 6.09 -7.77 0.18
N SER A 114 7.29 -8.21 0.59
CA SER A 114 8.51 -7.41 0.47
C SER A 114 8.94 -7.19 -0.99
N SER A 115 8.61 -8.14 -1.86
CA SER A 115 8.87 -8.11 -3.31
C SER A 115 7.77 -7.43 -4.12
N ALA A 116 6.83 -6.73 -3.48
CA ALA A 116 5.61 -6.28 -4.15
C ALA A 116 5.83 -5.44 -5.41
N TYR A 117 6.87 -4.61 -5.44
CA TYR A 117 7.19 -3.81 -6.62
C TYR A 117 7.64 -4.71 -7.79
N SER A 118 8.55 -5.65 -7.54
CA SER A 118 9.02 -6.57 -8.59
C SER A 118 7.91 -7.53 -9.03
N ASP A 119 7.09 -8.01 -8.09
CA ASP A 119 5.98 -8.92 -8.38
C ASP A 119 4.90 -8.22 -9.23
N GLN A 120 4.64 -6.94 -8.94
CA GLN A 120 3.72 -6.11 -9.71
C GLN A 120 4.23 -5.87 -11.13
N LEU A 121 5.51 -5.55 -11.30
CA LEU A 121 6.13 -5.43 -12.63
C LEU A 121 6.09 -6.74 -13.40
N ASN A 122 6.31 -7.88 -12.73
CA ASN A 122 6.23 -9.20 -13.34
C ASN A 122 4.79 -9.55 -13.77
N PHE A 123 3.78 -9.18 -12.98
CA PHE A 123 2.37 -9.41 -13.29
C PHE A 123 1.93 -8.70 -14.57
N TYR A 124 2.40 -7.46 -14.77
CA TYR A 124 2.11 -6.65 -15.94
C TYR A 124 3.16 -6.77 -17.05
N ASN A 125 4.14 -7.65 -16.94
CA ASN A 125 5.23 -7.75 -17.93
C ASN A 125 4.66 -8.03 -19.34
N PRO A 126 4.93 -7.21 -20.37
CA PRO A 126 4.35 -7.39 -21.71
C PRO A 126 4.60 -8.74 -22.36
N ASN A 127 5.66 -9.45 -21.96
CA ASN A 127 6.03 -10.75 -22.51
C ASN A 127 5.37 -11.93 -21.78
N THR A 128 4.92 -11.73 -20.54
CA THR A 128 4.40 -12.79 -19.67
C THR A 128 3.06 -12.45 -19.02
N ALA A 129 2.50 -11.28 -19.32
CA ALA A 129 1.23 -10.82 -18.78
C ALA A 129 0.16 -11.89 -19.05
N PRO A 130 -0.71 -12.20 -18.07
CA PRO A 130 -1.70 -13.24 -18.26
C PRO A 130 -2.59 -12.94 -19.46
N ALA A 131 -2.80 -13.93 -20.34
CA ALA A 131 -3.65 -13.82 -21.53
C ALA A 131 -5.14 -13.53 -21.23
N ASN A 132 -5.50 -13.35 -19.96
CA ASN A 132 -6.85 -13.11 -19.44
C ASN A 132 -7.30 -11.65 -19.60
N GLY A 133 -6.87 -10.96 -20.65
CA GLY A 133 -7.24 -9.57 -20.93
C GLY A 133 -6.57 -8.53 -20.04
N ILE A 134 -5.51 -8.88 -19.31
CA ILE A 134 -4.70 -7.93 -18.56
C ILE A 134 -3.67 -7.33 -19.54
N PRO A 135 -3.73 -6.03 -19.84
CA PRO A 135 -2.77 -5.41 -20.75
C PRO A 135 -1.39 -5.37 -20.07
N GLY A 136 -0.37 -5.86 -20.78
CA GLY A 136 0.99 -5.76 -20.31
C GLY A 136 1.57 -4.36 -20.53
N ASP A 137 2.33 -3.86 -19.56
CA ASP A 137 3.06 -2.60 -19.62
C ASP A 137 4.32 -2.67 -18.74
N ILE A 138 5.39 -1.98 -19.15
CA ILE A 138 6.65 -1.91 -18.38
C ILE A 138 6.61 -0.85 -17.25
N ASN A 139 5.66 0.09 -17.28
CA ASN A 139 5.38 1.02 -16.18
C ASN A 139 3.89 0.98 -15.80
N PRO A 140 3.44 -0.11 -15.15
CA PRO A 140 2.07 -0.26 -14.65
C PRO A 140 1.83 0.60 -13.38
N PHE A 141 2.25 1.86 -13.38
CA PHE A 141 2.12 2.79 -12.28
C PHE A 141 2.06 4.22 -12.80
N SER A 142 1.38 5.12 -12.10
CA SER A 142 1.57 6.55 -12.30
C SER A 142 2.75 7.04 -11.48
N GLN A 143 3.48 8.01 -12.00
CA GLN A 143 4.60 8.63 -11.33
C GLN A 143 4.45 10.15 -11.28
N THR A 144 4.77 10.74 -10.14
CA THR A 144 4.83 12.19 -9.96
C THR A 144 6.27 12.64 -9.83
N PHE A 145 6.67 13.57 -10.71
CA PHE A 145 7.95 14.26 -10.61
C PHE A 145 7.75 15.55 -9.81
N LEU A 146 8.41 15.63 -8.66
CA LEU A 146 8.31 16.75 -7.72
C LEU A 146 9.46 17.74 -7.93
N GLU A 147 9.23 19.01 -7.61
CA GLU A 147 10.31 19.99 -7.54
C GLU A 147 11.31 19.65 -6.41
N PHE A 148 12.57 20.08 -6.57
CA PHE A 148 13.61 19.94 -5.55
C PHE A 148 13.49 20.93 -4.38
N SER A 149 12.33 21.57 -4.24
CA SER A 149 12.04 22.50 -3.17
C SER A 149 11.37 21.79 -1.98
N PRO A 150 11.46 22.35 -0.76
CA PRO A 150 10.78 21.81 0.43
C PRO A 150 9.24 21.77 0.32
N PHE A 151 8.67 22.40 -0.70
CA PHE A 151 7.23 22.62 -0.82
C PHE A 151 6.45 21.48 -1.47
N ASN A 152 7.13 20.37 -1.84
CA ASN A 152 6.51 19.13 -2.35
C ASN A 152 5.55 19.35 -3.52
N ARG A 153 5.82 20.33 -4.39
CA ARG A 153 4.94 20.63 -5.52
C ARG A 153 5.21 19.72 -6.71
N PRO A 154 4.17 19.17 -7.36
CA PRO A 154 4.34 18.33 -8.55
C PRO A 154 4.63 19.19 -9.77
N LEU A 155 5.74 18.91 -10.46
CA LEU A 155 6.10 19.52 -11.74
C LEU A 155 5.49 18.75 -12.91
N GLU A 156 5.54 17.42 -12.86
CA GLU A 156 4.92 16.55 -13.84
C GLU A 156 4.17 15.40 -13.16
N VAL A 157 2.97 15.11 -13.63
CA VAL A 157 2.17 13.97 -13.18
C VAL A 157 1.89 13.09 -14.38
N GLY A 158 2.46 11.89 -14.33
CA GLY A 158 2.19 10.82 -15.28
C GLY A 158 0.98 9.98 -14.92
N ALA A 159 0.53 9.15 -15.85
CA ALA A 159 -0.48 8.12 -15.64
C ALA A 159 0.15 6.72 -15.82
N PRO A 160 -0.56 5.63 -15.48
CA PRO A 160 -0.07 4.30 -15.78
C PRO A 160 0.21 4.11 -17.28
N GLY A 161 1.34 3.47 -17.55
CA GLY A 161 1.78 3.07 -18.88
C GLY A 161 3.04 3.80 -19.35
N GLN A 162 3.88 3.13 -20.14
CA GLN A 162 5.16 3.68 -20.65
C GLN A 162 4.99 5.03 -21.35
N SER A 163 3.93 5.19 -22.14
CA SER A 163 3.65 6.43 -22.88
C SER A 163 3.24 7.60 -21.99
N TRP A 164 2.88 7.35 -20.72
CA TRP A 164 2.31 8.33 -19.80
C TRP A 164 3.26 8.67 -18.64
N GLN A 165 4.53 8.28 -18.73
CA GLN A 165 5.53 8.57 -17.69
C GLN A 165 6.09 10.00 -17.82
N PRO A 166 6.53 10.62 -16.71
CA PRO A 166 7.26 11.90 -16.76
C PRO A 166 8.37 11.91 -17.82
N GLY A 167 8.46 13.01 -18.57
CA GLY A 167 9.35 13.10 -19.74
C GLY A 167 8.81 12.53 -21.06
N SER A 168 7.68 11.81 -21.09
CA SER A 168 7.12 11.25 -22.34
C SER A 168 6.40 12.27 -23.23
N GLY A 169 6.05 13.44 -22.69
CA GLY A 169 5.23 14.44 -23.37
C GLY A 169 3.71 14.25 -23.20
N HIS A 170 3.25 13.11 -22.69
CA HIS A 170 1.84 12.85 -22.37
C HIS A 170 1.59 12.93 -20.87
N VAL A 171 1.97 14.05 -20.25
CA VAL A 171 1.89 14.23 -18.80
C VAL A 171 1.25 15.57 -18.46
N THR A 172 0.65 15.65 -17.28
CA THR A 172 0.17 16.92 -16.76
C THR A 172 1.34 17.69 -16.18
N LYS A 173 1.65 18.87 -16.72
CA LYS A 173 2.69 19.75 -16.20
C LYS A 173 2.09 20.88 -15.37
N GLN A 174 2.71 21.20 -14.26
CA GLN A 174 2.36 22.38 -13.47
C GLN A 174 3.54 23.35 -13.43
N PHE A 175 3.24 24.63 -13.59
CA PHE A 175 4.22 25.70 -13.53
C PHE A 175 3.91 26.56 -12.30
N PHE A 176 4.92 26.83 -11.48
CA PHE A 176 4.80 27.67 -10.30
C PHE A 176 5.53 28.98 -10.55
N PHE A 177 4.79 30.08 -10.43
CA PHE A 177 5.33 31.44 -10.57
C PHE A 177 5.38 32.10 -9.20
N ALA A 178 6.53 32.66 -8.83
CA ALA A 178 6.62 33.54 -7.68
C ALA A 178 6.30 34.97 -8.14
N GLN A 179 5.16 35.52 -7.70
CA GLN A 179 4.89 36.94 -7.92
C GLN A 179 5.71 37.77 -6.94
N TYR A 180 6.70 38.51 -7.44
CA TYR A 180 7.35 39.58 -6.69
C TYR A 180 6.70 40.91 -7.06
N SER A 181 6.07 41.58 -6.11
CA SER A 181 5.63 42.96 -6.28
C SER A 181 6.83 43.90 -6.10
N ARG A 182 7.61 44.13 -7.17
CA ARG A 182 8.35 45.39 -7.27
C ARG A 182 7.38 46.48 -7.66
N GLY A 183 7.45 47.62 -6.96
CA GLY A 183 6.48 48.72 -7.06
C GLY A 183 5.94 48.97 -8.48
N LYS A 184 4.61 49.02 -8.58
CA LYS A 184 3.79 49.44 -9.73
C LYS A 184 4.05 48.81 -11.11
N HIS A 185 4.84 47.75 -11.25
CA HIS A 185 4.86 46.94 -12.46
C HIS A 185 4.90 45.45 -12.10
N THR A 186 3.81 44.73 -12.40
CA THR A 186 3.78 43.27 -12.36
C THR A 186 4.57 42.73 -13.55
N GLN A 187 5.87 42.52 -13.38
CA GLN A 187 6.65 41.75 -14.34
C GLN A 187 6.57 40.27 -13.95
N MET A 188 6.08 39.44 -14.87
CA MET A 188 6.09 37.99 -14.74
C MET A 188 7.52 37.51 -15.03
N ASP A 189 8.35 37.38 -14.01
CA ASP A 189 9.65 36.73 -14.19
C ASP A 189 9.42 35.22 -14.25
N HIS A 190 9.52 34.70 -15.48
CA HIS A 190 9.57 33.28 -15.76
C HIS A 190 10.81 32.73 -15.06
N TRP A 191 10.64 31.82 -14.09
CA TRP A 191 11.77 30.99 -13.67
C TRP A 191 12.23 30.22 -14.91
N LEU A 192 13.45 30.48 -15.36
CA LEU A 192 14.10 29.70 -16.41
C LEU A 192 14.12 28.24 -15.95
N TYR A 193 13.21 27.43 -16.48
CA TYR A 193 13.50 26.01 -16.60
C TYR A 193 14.43 25.87 -17.79
N CYS A 194 15.71 25.57 -17.52
CA CYS A 194 16.71 25.31 -18.54
C CYS A 194 16.16 24.28 -19.54
N ARG A 195 15.85 24.73 -20.77
CA ARG A 195 15.75 23.85 -21.93
C ARG A 195 17.17 23.66 -22.45
N GLY A 196 17.76 22.49 -22.22
CA GLY A 196 18.98 22.06 -22.90
C GLY A 196 20.03 21.44 -21.97
N ASN A 197 20.65 20.36 -22.45
CA ASN A 197 21.62 19.49 -21.79
C ASN A 197 23.01 20.12 -21.50
N THR A 198 23.09 21.34 -20.98
CA THR A 198 24.39 21.87 -20.53
C THR A 198 24.26 22.60 -19.21
N PHE A 199 24.79 21.97 -18.17
CA PHE A 199 25.04 22.57 -16.86
C PHE A 199 26.19 23.56 -16.99
N HIS A 200 25.95 24.84 -16.69
CA HIS A 200 26.87 25.71 -15.98
C HIS A 200 26.06 26.81 -15.29
N CYS A 201 26.56 27.20 -14.10
CA CYS A 201 25.90 27.87 -12.98
C CYS A 201 25.03 29.10 -13.30
#